data_AF-A0AAV3T1K8-F1
#
_entry.id   AF-A0AAV3T1K8-F1
#
_cell.length_a   1.000
_cell.length_b   1.000
_cell.length_c   1.000
_cell.angle_alpha   90.00
_cell.angle_beta   90.00
_cell.angle_gamma   90.00
#
_symmetry.space_group_name_H-M   'P 1'
#
loop_
_entity.id
_entity.type
_entity.pdbx_description
1 polymer ?
#
loop_
_entity_poly.entity_id
_entity_poly.type
_entity_poly.pdbx_seq_one_letter_code
_entity_poly.pdbx_strand_id
1 'polypeptide(L)'
;MMEALRAGVAVFDSGYYYAAHDVWEAAWLEERDGLLQGLIQYAGAVHHARERNWEGCVSLAGSAREYLVAADARGVNVSDVREYLVALEADPERVERGPPQGITIDGEIVGLGELDAEAALWASPALAEERGENAVIQGVAYAREDFESGEADSVFVRLAIDFVTDADKRAIIAQRLGEHAEERRRRERDVEGLF
;
A
#
# COMPACT_ATOMS: atom_id res chain seq x y z
N MET A 1 -10.74 6.93 -4.89
CA MET A 1 -9.66 7.77 -4.29
C MET A 1 -9.58 7.67 -2.77
N MET A 2 -10.72 7.64 -2.07
CA MET A 2 -10.73 7.47 -0.62
C MET A 2 -10.26 6.05 -0.24
N GLU A 3 -10.55 5.08 -1.08
CA GLU A 3 -10.22 3.66 -0.95
C GLU A 3 -8.70 3.46 -1.01
N ALA A 4 -8.04 4.03 -2.02
CA ALA A 4 -6.58 4.04 -2.12
C ALA A 4 -5.91 4.79 -0.96
N LEU A 5 -6.49 5.91 -0.52
CA LEU A 5 -6.00 6.64 0.66
C LEU A 5 -6.04 5.75 1.90
N ARG A 6 -7.20 5.17 2.21
CA ARG A 6 -7.42 4.24 3.35
C ARG A 6 -6.51 3.02 3.26
N ALA A 7 -6.37 2.44 2.07
CA ALA A 7 -5.51 1.30 1.81
C ALA A 7 -4.04 1.60 2.16
N GLY A 8 -3.49 2.70 1.61
CA GLY A 8 -2.10 3.07 1.90
C GLY A 8 -1.88 3.45 3.37
N VAL A 9 -2.86 4.08 4.03
CA VAL A 9 -2.80 4.33 5.50
C VAL A 9 -2.71 3.03 6.27
N ALA A 10 -3.59 2.07 5.99
CA ALA A 10 -3.58 0.77 6.67
C ALA A 10 -2.29 -0.02 6.45
N VAL A 11 -1.74 0.05 5.23
CA VAL A 11 -0.45 -0.58 4.88
C VAL A 11 0.71 0.11 5.60
N PHE A 12 0.73 1.45 5.65
CA PHE A 12 1.76 2.24 6.33
C PHE A 12 1.78 1.97 7.84
N ASP A 13 0.62 2.06 8.50
CA ASP A 13 0.49 1.87 9.95
C ASP A 13 0.72 0.40 10.37
N SER A 14 0.63 -0.54 9.42
CA SER A 14 1.05 -1.93 9.61
C SER A 14 2.57 -2.15 9.44
N GLY A 15 3.33 -1.08 9.18
CA GLY A 15 4.80 -1.10 9.10
C GLY A 15 5.37 -1.37 7.70
N TYR A 16 4.53 -1.47 6.67
CA TYR A 16 4.95 -1.72 5.29
C TYR A 16 5.12 -0.40 4.53
N TYR A 17 6.13 0.40 4.90
CA TYR A 17 6.27 1.78 4.43
C TYR A 17 6.47 1.90 2.91
N TYR A 18 7.34 1.06 2.33
CA TYR A 18 7.56 1.07 0.87
C TYR A 18 6.33 0.55 0.10
N ALA A 19 5.66 -0.49 0.61
CA ALA A 19 4.40 -0.94 0.02
C ALA A 19 3.32 0.16 0.08
N ALA A 20 3.23 0.94 1.16
CA ALA A 20 2.29 2.05 1.26
C ALA A 20 2.57 3.15 0.22
N HIS A 21 3.86 3.42 -0.06
CA HIS A 21 4.28 4.29 -1.16
C HIS A 21 3.66 3.80 -2.48
N ASP A 22 3.81 2.52 -2.80
CA ASP A 22 3.32 1.96 -4.07
C ASP A 22 1.78 2.00 -4.19
N VAL A 23 1.05 1.79 -3.09
CA VAL A 23 -0.42 1.93 -3.07
C VAL A 23 -0.83 3.35 -3.44
N TRP A 24 -0.24 4.36 -2.82
CA TRP A 24 -0.58 5.75 -3.11
C TRP A 24 -0.07 6.21 -4.47
N GLU A 25 1.10 5.74 -4.92
CA GLU A 25 1.64 6.07 -6.25
C GLU A 25 0.70 5.59 -7.35
N ALA A 26 0.17 4.36 -7.24
CA ALA A 26 -0.78 3.82 -8.20
C ALA A 26 -1.99 4.74 -8.41
N ALA A 27 -2.58 5.26 -7.32
CA ALA A 27 -3.70 6.21 -7.40
C ALA A 27 -3.25 7.62 -7.82
N TRP A 28 -2.05 8.06 -7.43
CA TRP A 28 -1.52 9.37 -7.81
C TRP A 28 -1.22 9.49 -9.31
N LEU A 29 -0.83 8.40 -9.96
CA LEU A 29 -0.56 8.38 -11.41
C LEU A 29 -1.80 8.79 -12.23
N GLU A 30 -3.00 8.59 -11.70
CA GLU A 30 -4.27 8.92 -12.34
C GLU A 30 -4.68 10.39 -12.14
N GLU A 31 -4.65 10.89 -10.90
CA GLU A 31 -5.24 12.19 -10.54
C GLU A 31 -4.23 13.29 -10.17
N ARG A 32 -2.95 12.93 -9.97
CA ARG A 32 -1.86 13.86 -9.57
C ARG A 32 -2.18 14.69 -8.32
N ASP A 33 -2.78 14.04 -7.33
CA ASP A 33 -3.21 14.65 -6.07
C ASP A 33 -2.04 15.04 -5.13
N GLY A 34 -2.12 16.22 -4.52
CA GLY A 34 -1.07 16.75 -3.65
C GLY A 34 -0.98 16.07 -2.27
N LEU A 35 -2.09 15.60 -1.70
CA LEU A 35 -2.07 14.85 -0.44
C LEU A 35 -1.38 13.50 -0.67
N LEU A 36 -1.75 12.76 -1.71
CA LEU A 36 -1.11 11.49 -2.06
C LEU A 36 0.38 11.69 -2.31
N GLN A 37 0.76 12.73 -3.06
CA GLN A 37 2.18 13.03 -3.27
C GLN A 37 2.92 13.30 -1.96
N GLY A 38 2.31 14.04 -1.02
CA GLY A 38 2.89 14.25 0.30
C GLY A 38 3.04 12.96 1.12
N LEU A 39 2.06 12.07 1.06
CA LEU A 39 2.08 10.77 1.75
C LEU A 39 3.07 9.78 1.14
N ILE A 40 3.17 9.74 -0.20
CA ILE A 40 4.20 8.99 -0.95
C ILE A 40 5.60 9.40 -0.47
N GLN A 41 5.86 10.71 -0.39
CA GLN A 41 7.14 11.24 0.09
C GLN A 41 7.37 10.93 1.58
N TYR A 42 6.32 10.94 2.41
CA TYR A 42 6.43 10.55 3.81
C TYR A 42 6.80 9.06 3.98
N ALA A 43 6.11 8.17 3.27
CA ALA A 43 6.44 6.74 3.22
C ALA A 43 7.89 6.50 2.75
N GLY A 44 8.30 7.18 1.68
CA GLY A 44 9.68 7.15 1.19
C GLY A 44 10.68 7.63 2.25
N ALA A 45 10.43 8.77 2.91
CA ALA A 45 11.33 9.29 3.95
C ALA A 45 11.54 8.29 5.09
N VAL A 46 10.45 7.66 5.57
CA VAL A 46 10.52 6.63 6.63
C VAL A 46 11.25 5.38 6.16
N HIS A 47 10.99 4.92 4.93
CA HIS A 47 11.68 3.77 4.35
C HIS A 47 13.19 4.03 4.24
N HIS A 48 13.58 5.15 3.64
CA HIS A 48 14.99 5.57 3.52
C HIS A 48 15.68 5.68 4.88
N ALA A 49 15.01 6.25 5.89
CA ALA A 49 15.55 6.31 7.24
C ALA A 49 15.82 4.90 7.80
N ARG A 50 14.90 3.95 7.61
CA ARG A 50 15.07 2.58 8.10
C ARG A 50 16.19 1.82 7.39
N GLU A 51 16.45 2.16 6.12
CA GLU A 51 17.60 1.65 5.36
C GLU A 51 18.92 2.39 5.65
N ARG A 52 18.91 3.35 6.58
CA ARG A 52 20.04 4.24 6.90
C ARG A 52 20.52 5.09 5.73
N ASN A 53 19.63 5.34 4.77
CA ASN A 53 19.82 6.31 3.72
C ASN A 53 19.37 7.70 4.20
N TRP A 54 20.23 8.35 4.98
CA TRP A 54 19.93 9.62 5.64
C TRP A 54 19.72 10.77 4.66
N GLU A 55 20.50 10.83 3.59
CA GLU A 55 20.38 11.87 2.56
C GLU A 55 19.02 11.77 1.86
N GLY A 56 18.62 10.55 1.46
CA GLY A 56 17.30 10.29 0.89
C GLY A 56 16.18 10.65 1.87
N CYS A 57 16.30 10.22 3.13
CA CYS A 57 15.33 10.55 4.18
C CYS A 57 15.12 12.07 4.32
N VAL A 58 16.19 12.84 4.48
CA VAL A 58 16.13 14.31 4.66
C VAL A 58 15.50 14.99 3.45
N SER A 59 15.90 14.58 2.23
CA SER A 59 15.36 15.11 0.99
C SER A 59 13.85 14.89 0.87
N LEU A 60 13.40 13.64 1.06
CA LEU A 60 11.99 13.28 0.96
C LEU A 60 11.17 13.87 2.11
N ALA A 61 11.75 14.01 3.31
CA ALA A 61 11.07 14.65 4.44
C ALA A 61 10.77 16.14 4.17
N GLY A 62 11.74 16.86 3.61
CA GLY A 62 11.54 18.24 3.16
C GLY A 62 10.46 18.34 2.09
N SER A 63 10.53 17.48 1.05
CA SER A 63 9.55 17.47 -0.05
C SER A 63 8.14 17.12 0.42
N ALA A 64 8.00 16.11 1.28
CA ALA A 64 6.71 15.71 1.86
C ALA A 64 6.03 16.91 2.55
N ARG A 65 6.79 17.68 3.34
CA ARG A 65 6.26 18.86 4.04
C ARG A 65 5.73 19.91 3.08
N GLU A 66 6.39 20.13 1.95
CA GLU A 66 5.95 21.11 0.95
C GLU A 66 4.61 20.71 0.30
N TYR A 67 4.48 19.45 -0.12
CA TYR A 67 3.23 18.94 -0.70
C TYR A 67 2.07 18.99 0.30
N LEU A 68 2.33 18.60 1.55
CA LEU A 68 1.30 18.55 2.60
C LEU A 68 0.80 19.93 3.07
N VAL A 69 1.51 21.04 2.79
CA VAL A 69 1.07 22.39 3.21
C VAL A 69 -0.22 22.82 2.52
N ALA A 70 -0.33 22.55 1.22
CA ALA A 70 -1.42 23.07 0.38
C ALA A 70 -2.46 22.01 0.02
N ALA A 71 -2.26 20.77 0.46
CA ALA A 71 -3.13 19.66 0.13
C ALA A 71 -4.48 19.75 0.87
N ASP A 72 -5.55 19.33 0.19
CA ASP A 72 -6.78 18.98 0.88
C ASP A 72 -6.51 17.73 1.74
N ALA A 73 -6.58 17.90 3.06
CA ALA A 73 -6.22 16.86 4.02
C ALA A 73 -7.16 15.65 3.98
N ARG A 74 -8.41 15.81 3.50
CA ARG A 74 -9.39 14.69 3.41
C ARG A 74 -9.51 13.89 4.72
N GLY A 75 -9.50 14.61 5.85
CA GLY A 75 -9.57 14.01 7.20
C GLY A 75 -8.24 13.52 7.77
N VAL A 76 -7.15 13.48 6.99
CA VAL A 76 -5.83 13.05 7.45
C VAL A 76 -5.27 14.01 8.50
N ASN A 77 -4.62 13.48 9.54
CA ASN A 77 -3.88 14.24 10.57
C ASN A 77 -2.56 14.84 10.04
N VAL A 78 -2.64 15.61 8.94
CA VAL A 78 -1.50 16.19 8.23
C VAL A 78 -0.60 17.04 9.14
N SER A 79 -1.17 17.73 10.13
CA SER A 79 -0.40 18.53 11.09
C SER A 79 0.60 17.68 11.87
N ASP A 80 0.17 16.54 12.39
CA ASP A 80 1.02 15.63 13.19
C ASP A 80 2.10 15.00 12.32
N VAL A 81 1.72 14.56 11.10
CA VAL A 81 2.66 14.02 10.11
C VAL A 81 3.74 15.05 9.78
N ARG A 82 3.36 16.32 9.58
CA ARG A 82 4.31 17.39 9.30
C ARG A 82 5.23 17.71 10.47
N GLU A 83 4.73 17.65 11.71
CA GLU A 83 5.56 17.81 12.91
C GLU A 83 6.58 16.68 13.02
N TYR A 84 6.16 15.44 12.77
CA TYR A 84 7.08 14.31 12.72
C TYR A 84 8.15 14.48 11.65
N LEU A 85 7.76 14.91 10.44
CA LEU A 85 8.67 15.15 9.31
C LEU A 85 9.72 16.22 9.63
N VAL A 86 9.36 17.31 10.32
CA VAL A 86 10.32 18.34 10.77
C VAL A 86 11.41 17.71 11.64
N ALA A 87 11.02 16.88 12.59
CA ALA A 87 11.97 16.25 13.49
C ALA A 87 12.73 15.09 12.83
N LEU A 88 12.14 14.40 11.85
CA LEU A 88 12.83 13.38 11.04
C LEU A 88 13.89 14.03 10.13
N GLU A 89 13.60 15.16 9.51
CA GLU A 89 14.55 15.92 8.69
C GLU A 89 15.75 16.42 9.51
N ALA A 90 15.52 16.83 10.76
CA ALA A 90 16.57 17.30 11.66
C ALA A 90 17.42 16.16 12.26
N ASP A 91 16.82 14.98 12.45
CA ASP A 91 17.45 13.82 13.10
C ASP A 91 16.88 12.52 12.52
N PRO A 92 17.40 12.05 11.36
CA PRO A 92 16.85 10.89 10.68
C PRO A 92 17.03 9.58 11.48
N GLU A 93 18.01 9.52 12.40
CA GLU A 93 18.19 8.40 13.31
C GLU A 93 17.05 8.25 14.33
N ARG A 94 16.15 9.23 14.46
CA ARG A 94 14.99 9.13 15.34
C ARG A 94 14.11 7.92 15.05
N VAL A 95 14.14 7.41 13.82
CA VAL A 95 13.38 6.22 13.41
C VAL A 95 13.81 4.96 14.17
N GLU A 96 15.04 4.94 14.71
CA GLU A 96 15.53 3.85 15.54
C GLU A 96 15.01 3.93 16.99
N ARG A 97 14.41 5.06 17.39
CA ARG A 97 13.98 5.35 18.77
C ARG A 97 12.48 5.18 19.00
N GLY A 98 11.71 4.96 17.94
CA GLY A 98 10.27 4.77 18.02
C GLY A 98 9.63 4.63 16.63
N PRO A 99 8.34 4.24 16.60
CA PRO A 99 7.60 4.21 15.34
C PRO A 99 7.46 5.62 14.74
N PRO A 100 7.23 5.72 13.43
CA PRO A 100 6.84 6.97 12.81
C PRO A 100 5.46 7.43 13.31
N GLN A 101 5.09 8.67 12.99
CA GLN A 101 3.75 9.18 13.29
C GLN A 101 2.70 8.38 12.51
N GLY A 102 1.81 7.71 13.24
CA GLY A 102 0.68 7.00 12.64
C GLY A 102 -0.30 7.95 11.96
N ILE A 103 -0.99 7.44 10.94
CA ILE A 103 -1.87 8.25 10.09
C ILE A 103 -3.33 7.91 10.41
N THR A 104 -4.10 8.92 10.82
CA THR A 104 -5.53 8.78 11.09
C THR A 104 -6.34 9.45 10.00
N ILE A 105 -7.55 8.96 9.72
CA ILE A 105 -8.54 9.63 8.86
C ILE A 105 -9.74 9.97 9.73
N ASP A 106 -10.09 11.26 9.79
CA ASP A 106 -11.14 11.81 10.66
C ASP A 106 -10.93 11.46 12.14
N GLY A 107 -9.67 11.32 12.56
CA GLY A 107 -9.26 10.98 13.92
C GLY A 107 -9.27 9.47 14.23
N GLU A 108 -9.66 8.62 13.28
CA GLU A 108 -9.72 7.17 13.45
C GLU A 108 -8.49 6.49 12.83
N ILE A 109 -8.01 5.44 13.49
CA ILE A 109 -6.99 4.55 12.94
C ILE A 109 -7.66 3.66 11.88
N VAL A 110 -6.97 3.39 10.77
CA VAL A 110 -7.45 2.48 9.74
C VAL A 110 -6.59 1.22 9.73
N GLY A 111 -7.14 0.10 10.20
CA GLY A 111 -6.46 -1.19 10.17
C GLY A 111 -6.67 -1.96 8.86
N LEU A 112 -5.74 -2.86 8.51
CA LEU A 112 -5.90 -3.73 7.33
C LEU A 112 -7.18 -4.59 7.39
N GLY A 113 -7.57 -5.06 8.58
CA GLY A 113 -8.78 -5.85 8.78
C GLY A 113 -10.09 -5.06 8.68
N GLU A 114 -10.03 -3.73 8.58
CA GLU A 114 -11.18 -2.82 8.51
C GLU A 114 -11.38 -2.27 7.09
N LEU A 115 -10.53 -2.66 6.15
CA LEU A 115 -10.68 -2.28 4.75
C LEU A 115 -11.89 -2.99 4.13
N ASP A 116 -12.68 -2.24 3.38
CA ASP A 116 -13.68 -2.83 2.49
C ASP A 116 -13.01 -3.52 1.29
N ALA A 117 -13.81 -4.16 0.45
CA ALA A 117 -13.32 -4.92 -0.70
C ALA A 117 -12.47 -4.07 -1.65
N GLU A 118 -12.91 -2.85 -1.96
CA GLU A 118 -12.21 -2.00 -2.92
C GLU A 118 -10.88 -1.50 -2.34
N ALA A 119 -10.86 -1.02 -1.11
CA ALA A 119 -9.64 -0.60 -0.44
C ALA A 119 -8.67 -1.78 -0.22
N ALA A 120 -9.17 -2.98 0.09
CA ALA A 120 -8.33 -4.17 0.18
C ALA A 120 -7.69 -4.51 -1.19
N LEU A 121 -8.44 -4.39 -2.29
CA LEU A 121 -7.90 -4.60 -3.63
C LEU A 121 -6.85 -3.55 -4.01
N TRP A 122 -6.96 -2.30 -3.55
CA TRP A 122 -5.90 -1.29 -3.67
C TRP A 122 -4.62 -1.66 -2.91
N ALA A 123 -4.73 -2.23 -1.71
CA ALA A 123 -3.58 -2.65 -0.91
C ALA A 123 -2.91 -3.94 -1.43
N SER A 124 -3.68 -4.83 -2.05
CA SER A 124 -3.24 -6.19 -2.37
C SER A 124 -1.99 -6.30 -3.27
N PRO A 125 -1.77 -5.47 -4.31
CA PRO A 125 -0.60 -5.61 -5.18
C PRO A 125 0.69 -5.28 -4.43
N ALA A 126 0.70 -4.19 -3.68
CA ALA A 126 1.87 -3.76 -2.92
C ALA A 126 2.24 -4.77 -1.83
N LEU A 127 1.25 -5.38 -1.16
CA LEU A 127 1.50 -6.44 -0.19
C LEU A 127 1.96 -7.76 -0.84
N ALA A 128 1.56 -8.04 -2.08
CA ALA A 128 2.07 -9.19 -2.81
C ALA A 128 3.51 -8.98 -3.29
N GLU A 129 3.85 -7.77 -3.77
CA GLU A 129 5.20 -7.36 -4.15
C GLU A 129 6.16 -7.40 -2.95
N GLU A 130 5.75 -6.88 -1.79
CA GLU A 130 6.51 -6.94 -0.53
C GLU A 130 6.90 -8.38 -0.16
N ARG A 131 6.08 -9.38 -0.53
CA ARG A 131 6.41 -10.80 -0.32
C ARG A 131 7.40 -11.36 -1.34
N GLY A 132 7.46 -10.81 -2.56
CA GLY A 132 8.35 -11.25 -3.63
C GLY A 132 7.99 -12.60 -4.27
N GLU A 133 6.76 -13.10 -4.08
CA GLU A 133 6.31 -14.38 -4.64
C GLU A 133 5.52 -14.17 -5.95
N ASN A 134 6.13 -14.46 -7.10
CA ASN A 134 5.53 -14.27 -8.44
C ASN A 134 4.16 -14.94 -8.65
N ALA A 135 3.88 -16.04 -7.95
CA ALA A 135 2.57 -16.69 -8.02
C ALA A 135 1.49 -15.87 -7.29
N VAL A 136 1.82 -15.27 -6.15
CA VAL A 136 0.92 -14.41 -5.38
C VAL A 136 0.67 -13.10 -6.12
N ILE A 137 1.72 -12.46 -6.65
CA ILE A 137 1.62 -11.24 -7.48
C ILE A 137 0.67 -11.47 -8.65
N GLN A 138 0.82 -12.61 -9.36
CA GLN A 138 -0.10 -12.96 -10.44
C GLN A 138 -1.53 -13.20 -9.96
N GLY A 139 -1.72 -13.89 -8.83
CA GLY A 139 -3.05 -14.12 -8.29
C GLY A 139 -3.77 -12.82 -7.93
N VAL A 140 -3.04 -11.83 -7.40
CA VAL A 140 -3.56 -10.48 -7.20
C VAL A 140 -3.86 -9.77 -8.53
N ALA A 141 -3.01 -9.92 -9.54
CA ALA A 141 -3.28 -9.36 -10.87
C ALA A 141 -4.58 -9.92 -11.46
N TYR A 142 -4.82 -11.23 -11.35
CA TYR A 142 -6.09 -11.84 -11.74
C TYR A 142 -7.26 -11.35 -10.89
N ALA A 143 -7.08 -11.15 -9.59
CA ALA A 143 -8.11 -10.60 -8.73
C ALA A 143 -8.57 -9.21 -9.22
N ARG A 144 -7.61 -8.36 -9.62
CA ARG A 144 -7.93 -7.04 -10.17
C ARG A 144 -8.64 -7.13 -11.52
N GLU A 145 -8.15 -7.96 -12.43
CA GLU A 145 -8.78 -8.18 -13.74
C GLU A 145 -10.24 -8.66 -13.60
N ASP A 146 -10.46 -9.65 -12.72
CA ASP A 146 -11.78 -10.21 -12.44
C ASP A 146 -12.70 -9.12 -11.84
N PHE A 147 -12.21 -8.33 -10.89
CA PHE A 147 -12.98 -7.25 -10.26
C PHE A 147 -13.37 -6.16 -11.29
N GLU A 148 -12.42 -5.69 -12.10
CA GLU A 148 -12.63 -4.68 -13.14
C GLU A 148 -13.58 -5.17 -14.23
N SER A 149 -13.62 -6.48 -14.48
CA SER A 149 -14.54 -7.13 -15.43
C SER A 149 -15.93 -7.41 -14.85
N GLY A 150 -16.16 -7.10 -13.57
CA GLY A 150 -17.45 -7.31 -12.88
C GLY A 150 -17.61 -8.69 -12.25
N GLU A 151 -16.57 -9.52 -12.22
CA GLU A 151 -16.53 -10.84 -11.57
C GLU A 151 -16.10 -10.73 -10.09
N ALA A 152 -16.71 -9.82 -9.33
CA ALA A 152 -16.33 -9.53 -7.94
C ALA A 152 -16.42 -10.74 -6.98
N ASP A 153 -17.18 -11.77 -7.34
CA ASP A 153 -17.32 -13.01 -6.56
C ASP A 153 -16.25 -14.07 -6.89
N SER A 154 -15.29 -13.76 -7.76
CA SER A 154 -14.25 -14.72 -8.17
C SER A 154 -13.40 -15.19 -6.98
N VAL A 155 -12.81 -16.38 -7.14
CA VAL A 155 -11.90 -16.93 -6.13
C VAL A 155 -10.69 -16.03 -5.90
N PHE A 156 -10.20 -15.36 -6.96
CA PHE A 156 -9.06 -14.46 -6.88
C PHE A 156 -9.42 -13.21 -6.09
N VAL A 157 -10.57 -12.57 -6.37
CA VAL A 157 -11.03 -11.38 -5.64
C VAL A 157 -11.16 -11.67 -4.16
N ARG A 158 -11.85 -12.76 -3.80
CA ARG A 158 -12.03 -13.15 -2.40
C ARG A 158 -10.71 -13.43 -1.70
N LEU A 159 -9.81 -14.20 -2.32
CA LEU A 159 -8.52 -14.51 -1.73
C LEU A 159 -7.62 -13.27 -1.61
N ALA A 160 -7.68 -12.33 -2.56
CA ALA A 160 -6.93 -11.07 -2.47
C ALA A 160 -7.44 -10.19 -1.32
N ILE A 161 -8.76 -10.11 -1.11
CA ILE A 161 -9.35 -9.39 0.04
C ILE A 161 -8.94 -10.06 1.36
N ASP A 162 -9.10 -11.39 1.46
CA ASP A 162 -8.71 -12.14 2.65
C ASP A 162 -7.20 -12.02 2.93
N PHE A 163 -6.37 -12.00 1.88
CA PHE A 163 -4.91 -11.87 1.97
C PHE A 163 -4.50 -10.56 2.67
N VAL A 164 -5.22 -9.48 2.39
CA VAL A 164 -4.99 -8.18 3.02
C VAL A 164 -5.54 -8.17 4.45
N THR A 165 -6.82 -8.55 4.60
CA THR A 165 -7.62 -8.31 5.82
C THR A 165 -7.40 -9.33 6.94
N ASP A 166 -7.04 -10.59 6.64
CA ASP A 166 -6.79 -11.65 7.63
C ASP A 166 -5.28 -11.85 7.83
N ALA A 167 -4.69 -10.99 8.68
CA ALA A 167 -3.26 -11.03 8.98
C ALA A 167 -2.80 -12.38 9.58
N ASP A 168 -3.66 -13.04 10.37
CA ASP A 168 -3.34 -14.32 11.02
C ASP A 168 -3.26 -15.47 10.01
N LYS A 169 -4.08 -15.43 8.95
CA LYS A 169 -4.10 -16.46 7.89
C LYS A 169 -3.42 -16.02 6.60
N ARG A 170 -2.81 -14.84 6.55
CA ARG A 170 -2.20 -14.27 5.33
C ARG A 170 -1.30 -15.25 4.58
N ALA A 171 -0.45 -15.99 5.30
CA ALA A 171 0.47 -16.94 4.69
C ALA A 171 -0.24 -18.10 3.96
N ILE A 172 -1.29 -18.68 4.57
CA ILE A 172 -2.03 -19.79 3.94
C ILE A 172 -2.94 -19.28 2.80
N ILE A 173 -3.45 -18.05 2.92
CA ILE A 173 -4.22 -17.41 1.85
C ILE A 173 -3.32 -17.11 0.66
N ALA A 174 -2.12 -16.57 0.89
CA ALA A 174 -1.13 -16.32 -0.16
C ALA A 174 -0.76 -17.61 -0.91
N GLN A 175 -0.53 -18.71 -0.19
CA GLN A 175 -0.29 -20.01 -0.80
C GLN A 175 -1.43 -20.42 -1.75
N ARG A 176 -2.68 -20.36 -1.28
CA ARG A 176 -3.86 -20.70 -2.08
C ARG A 176 -4.02 -19.79 -3.30
N LEU A 177 -3.79 -18.49 -3.11
CA LEU A 177 -3.85 -17.51 -4.19
C LEU A 177 -2.84 -17.85 -5.29
N GLY A 178 -1.61 -18.21 -4.89
CA GLY A 178 -0.56 -18.66 -5.81
C GLY A 178 -0.92 -19.97 -6.55
N GLU A 179 -1.44 -20.97 -5.84
CA GLU A 179 -1.89 -22.25 -6.43
C GLU A 179 -2.95 -22.02 -7.51
N HIS A 180 -3.98 -21.21 -7.23
CA HIS A 180 -4.99 -20.85 -8.23
C HIS A 180 -4.41 -20.09 -9.42
N ALA A 181 -3.46 -19.18 -9.19
CA ALA A 181 -2.83 -18.40 -10.26
C ALA A 181 -2.01 -19.30 -11.20
N GLU A 182 -1.30 -20.29 -10.66
CA GLU A 182 -0.56 -21.27 -11.46
C GLU A 182 -1.48 -22.17 -12.29
N GLU A 183 -2.62 -22.59 -11.72
CA GLU A 183 -3.63 -23.35 -12.44
C GLU A 183 -4.23 -22.57 -13.60
N ARG A 184 -4.64 -21.30 -13.38
CA ARG A 184 -5.19 -20.43 -14.43
C ARG A 184 -4.16 -20.18 -15.53
N ARG A 185 -2.92 -19.78 -15.16
CA ARG A 185 -1.81 -19.59 -16.12
C ARG A 185 -1.55 -20.84 -16.97
N ARG A 186 -1.64 -22.03 -16.38
CA ARG A 186 -1.45 -23.28 -17.14
C ARG A 186 -2.55 -23.45 -18.19
N ARG A 187 -3.81 -23.24 -17.83
CA ARG A 187 -4.94 -23.33 -18.76
C ARG A 187 -4.84 -22.31 -19.88
N GLU A 188 -4.44 -21.08 -19.57
CA GLU A 188 -4.24 -20.01 -20.57
C GLU A 188 -3.15 -20.38 -21.58
N ARG A 189 -1.98 -20.88 -21.13
CA ARG A 189 -0.91 -21.35 -22.02
C ARG A 189 -1.32 -22.56 -22.87
N ASP A 190 -2.08 -23.49 -22.29
CA ASP A 190 -2.57 -24.65 -23.03
C ASP A 190 -3.54 -24.23 -24.16
N VAL A 191 -4.32 -23.15 -23.96
CA VAL A 191 -5.19 -22.57 -25.00
C VAL A 191 -4.38 -21.83 -26.07
N GLU A 192 -3.39 -21.03 -25.68
CA GLU A 192 -2.52 -20.31 -26.63
C GLU A 192 -1.74 -21.27 -27.55
N GLY A 193 -1.33 -22.45 -27.04
CA GLY A 193 -0.65 -23.48 -27.83
C GLY A 193 -1.53 -24.28 -28.80
N LEU A 194 -2.85 -24.04 -28.81
CA LEU A 194 -3.81 -24.69 -29.70
C LEU A 194 -4.16 -23.86 -30.95
N PHE A 195 -3.69 -22.62 -31.05
CA PHE A 195 -3.89 -21.70 -32.18
C PHE A 195 -2.56 -21.32 -32.85
#